data_AF-A0A523MKT0-F1
#
_entry.id   AF-A0A523MKT0-F1
#
_cell.length_a   1.000
_cell.length_b   1.000
_cell.length_c   1.000
_cell.angle_alpha   90.00
_cell.angle_beta   90.00
_cell.angle_gamma   90.00
#
_symmetry.space_group_name_H-M   'P 1'
#
loop_
_entity.id
_entity.type
_entity.pdbx_description
1 polymer ?
#
loop_
_entity_poly.entity_id
_entity_poly.type
_entity_poly.pdbx_seq_one_letter_code
_entity_poly.pdbx_strand_id
1 'polypeptide(L)'
;MTAQLGWWKPWRRPASLEVCKRTDSGKCWRRRHRATTSIHQFLLFVGAALIACESAWPQPADLADALTGEEHLQNFLDEVQTLQAEFYQELRGADEQLMEIATGSLSLQRPNQFLWRYREPIEQLVLADGENLWIYDVELAQATVTPLSAIIEATPAMLLSGDQPVRDGFETLESFTEDGLSWVHLAPRLSGSDFRSILIGFRNGELARLELIDGLDQLIRIDFSEVDINQDFAADLFSFDPPDGVDVIGKPR
;
A
#
# COMPACT_ATOMS: atom_id res chain seq x y z
N MET A 1 -31.58 10.13 -21.67
CA MET A 1 -31.43 8.76 -21.16
C MET A 1 -30.44 8.82 -20.01
N THR A 2 -30.94 8.83 -18.78
CA THR A 2 -30.17 8.86 -17.52
C THR A 2 -29.78 7.43 -17.15
N ALA A 3 -28.50 7.11 -17.20
CA ALA A 3 -27.98 5.84 -16.70
C ALA A 3 -27.65 5.99 -15.21
N GLN A 4 -28.25 5.11 -14.40
CA GLN A 4 -28.10 5.06 -12.95
C GLN A 4 -26.70 4.61 -12.55
N LEU A 5 -26.16 5.30 -11.54
CA LEU A 5 -24.97 4.91 -10.78
C LEU A 5 -25.14 3.49 -10.22
N GLY A 6 -24.21 2.61 -10.58
CA GLY A 6 -24.05 1.27 -10.01
C GLY A 6 -23.42 1.36 -8.63
N TRP A 7 -24.02 0.67 -7.67
CA TRP A 7 -23.67 0.71 -6.26
C TRP A 7 -22.46 -0.18 -6.02
N TRP A 8 -21.32 0.39 -5.61
CA TRP A 8 -20.15 -0.37 -5.18
C TRP A 8 -20.35 -0.87 -3.75
N LYS A 9 -20.02 -2.14 -3.49
CA LYS A 9 -20.02 -2.71 -2.14
C LYS A 9 -18.70 -2.37 -1.44
N PRO A 10 -18.73 -2.02 -0.14
CA PRO A 10 -17.51 -1.80 0.63
C PRO A 10 -16.74 -3.11 0.77
N TRP A 11 -15.41 -3.03 0.58
CA TRP A 11 -14.46 -4.10 0.90
C TRP A 11 -14.69 -4.56 2.34
N ARG A 12 -15.00 -5.85 2.53
CA ARG A 12 -15.02 -6.50 3.84
C ARG A 12 -14.18 -7.75 3.71
N ARG A 13 -12.99 -7.76 4.34
CA ARG A 13 -12.30 -9.03 4.60
C ARG A 13 -13.19 -9.88 5.55
N PRO A 14 -13.26 -11.20 5.35
CA PRO A 14 -13.89 -12.07 6.33
C PRO A 14 -13.13 -11.98 7.66
N ALA A 15 -13.86 -11.90 8.76
CA ALA A 15 -13.31 -11.85 10.10
C ALA A 15 -12.34 -13.03 10.31
N SER A 16 -11.17 -12.73 10.85
CA SER A 16 -10.22 -13.71 11.38
C SER A 16 -10.97 -14.74 12.22
N LEU A 17 -10.96 -15.99 11.78
CA LEU A 17 -11.45 -17.11 12.57
C LEU A 17 -10.54 -17.28 13.78
N GLU A 18 -10.88 -16.61 14.88
CA GLU A 18 -10.34 -16.94 16.19
C GLU A 18 -10.68 -18.40 16.50
N VAL A 19 -9.61 -19.17 16.65
CA VAL A 19 -9.63 -20.57 17.07
C VAL A 19 -10.28 -20.67 18.45
N CYS A 20 -11.55 -21.09 18.47
CA CYS A 20 -12.24 -21.41 19.71
C CYS A 20 -11.68 -22.75 20.26
N LYS A 21 -10.73 -22.65 21.19
CA LYS A 21 -10.29 -23.80 22.00
C LYS A 21 -11.48 -24.27 22.83
N ARG A 22 -11.96 -25.46 22.48
CA ARG A 22 -12.98 -26.22 23.21
C ARG A 22 -12.39 -26.66 24.55
N THR A 23 -12.72 -25.96 25.63
CA THR A 23 -12.58 -26.48 26.99
C THR A 23 -13.94 -26.61 27.64
N ASP A 24 -13.99 -27.65 28.47
CA ASP A 24 -15.12 -28.38 28.97
C ASP A 24 -16.06 -27.60 29.91
N SER A 25 -17.25 -28.16 30.06
CA SER A 25 -18.14 -28.04 31.23
C SER A 25 -18.97 -26.75 31.44
N GLY A 26 -20.30 -26.96 31.45
CA GLY A 26 -21.06 -26.60 32.65
C GLY A 26 -21.95 -25.36 32.61
N LYS A 27 -23.25 -25.62 32.44
CA LYS A 27 -24.37 -24.98 33.16
C LYS A 27 -24.87 -23.61 32.68
N CYS A 28 -25.95 -23.74 31.91
CA CYS A 28 -27.10 -22.84 31.76
C CYS A 28 -27.54 -22.15 33.08
N TRP A 29 -27.53 -20.82 33.14
CA TRP A 29 -28.37 -20.03 34.05
C TRP A 29 -28.91 -18.78 33.34
N ARG A 30 -30.19 -18.82 32.97
CA ARG A 30 -30.99 -17.61 32.70
C ARG A 30 -31.21 -16.88 34.01
N ARG A 31 -30.86 -15.60 34.08
CA ARG A 31 -31.38 -14.70 35.12
C ARG A 31 -31.84 -13.39 34.48
N ARG A 32 -33.16 -13.31 34.24
CA ARG A 32 -33.86 -12.04 34.06
C ARG A 32 -33.88 -11.34 35.42
N HIS A 33 -33.47 -10.08 35.47
CA HIS A 33 -33.89 -9.17 36.52
C HIS A 33 -34.43 -7.90 35.87
N ARG A 34 -35.76 -7.76 35.95
CA ARG A 34 -36.43 -6.46 35.94
C ARG A 34 -36.27 -5.86 37.33
N ALA A 35 -35.86 -4.61 37.43
CA ALA A 35 -36.12 -3.81 38.61
C ALA A 35 -36.36 -2.36 38.17
N THR A 36 -37.65 -2.05 38.09
CA THR A 36 -38.24 -0.72 38.17
C THR A 36 -37.94 -0.08 39.52
N THR A 37 -37.57 1.20 39.59
CA THR A 37 -38.23 2.15 40.50
C THR A 37 -37.86 3.60 40.18
N SER A 38 -38.91 4.38 39.98
CA SER A 38 -38.96 5.85 39.97
C SER A 38 -38.81 6.37 41.40
N ILE A 39 -37.99 7.39 41.62
CA ILE A 39 -37.97 8.15 42.88
C ILE A 39 -37.99 9.64 42.55
N HIS A 40 -38.89 10.31 43.27
CA HIS A 40 -39.42 11.64 43.07
C HIS A 40 -38.44 12.80 43.23
N GLN A 41 -38.78 13.85 42.49
CA GLN A 41 -38.62 15.27 42.78
C GLN A 41 -38.43 15.61 44.27
N PHE A 42 -37.34 16.31 44.56
CA PHE A 42 -37.25 17.24 45.69
C PHE A 42 -36.62 18.54 45.19
N LEU A 43 -37.47 19.53 44.93
CA LEU A 43 -37.11 20.94 44.81
C LEU A 43 -37.13 21.53 46.23
N LEU A 44 -36.03 22.11 46.71
CA LEU A 44 -36.08 23.22 47.66
C LEU A 44 -34.82 24.11 47.52
N PHE A 45 -35.10 25.41 47.54
CA PHE A 45 -34.30 26.56 47.15
C PHE A 45 -33.23 27.02 48.17
N VAL A 46 -32.35 27.90 47.66
CA VAL A 46 -31.62 29.03 48.28
C VAL A 46 -30.17 28.77 48.74
N GLY A 47 -29.23 29.45 48.09
CA GLY A 47 -27.88 29.67 48.61
C GLY A 47 -26.93 30.29 47.57
N ALA A 48 -27.13 31.56 47.25
CA ALA A 48 -26.26 32.32 46.36
C ALA A 48 -24.87 32.56 47.00
N ALA A 49 -23.85 31.92 46.44
CA ALA A 49 -22.45 32.33 46.53
C ALA A 49 -21.72 31.78 45.29
N LEU A 50 -21.86 32.48 44.16
CA LEU A 50 -21.14 32.20 42.92
C LEU A 50 -19.68 32.65 43.09
N ILE A 51 -18.89 31.84 43.78
CA ILE A 51 -17.44 31.84 43.60
C ILE A 51 -17.23 31.09 42.27
N ALA A 52 -16.98 31.84 41.20
CA ALA A 52 -16.55 31.31 39.92
C ALA A 52 -15.16 30.69 40.10
N CYS A 53 -15.14 29.44 40.55
CA CYS A 53 -13.97 28.59 40.42
C CYS A 53 -13.95 28.17 38.94
N GLU A 54 -13.26 28.96 38.11
CA GLU A 54 -12.83 28.52 36.78
C GLU A 54 -11.88 27.33 36.98
N SER A 55 -12.45 26.15 37.18
CA SER A 55 -11.72 24.91 36.99
C SER A 55 -11.36 24.87 35.51
N ALA A 56 -10.13 25.28 35.19
CA ALA A 56 -9.50 24.99 33.93
C ALA A 56 -9.40 23.46 33.82
N TRP A 57 -10.43 22.84 33.27
CA TRP A 57 -10.35 21.43 32.89
C TRP A 57 -9.22 21.37 31.86
N PRO A 58 -8.20 20.53 32.06
CA PRO A 58 -7.18 20.34 31.05
C PRO A 58 -7.90 19.90 29.78
N GLN A 59 -7.88 20.77 28.78
CA GLN A 59 -8.30 20.40 27.44
C GLN A 59 -7.40 19.22 27.05
N PRO A 60 -7.95 18.10 26.56
CA PRO A 60 -7.13 17.07 25.95
C PRO A 60 -6.31 17.78 24.87
N ALA A 61 -4.98 17.75 25.01
CA ALA A 61 -4.11 18.22 23.95
C ALA A 61 -4.51 17.46 22.69
N ASP A 62 -4.78 18.20 21.62
CA ASP A 62 -5.05 17.64 20.30
C ASP A 62 -4.03 16.53 20.05
N LEU A 63 -4.55 15.31 19.84
CA LEU A 63 -3.75 14.24 19.25
C LEU A 63 -3.27 14.85 17.94
N ALA A 64 -1.97 15.13 17.81
CA ALA A 64 -1.40 15.60 16.56
C ALA A 64 -1.95 14.70 15.44
N ASP A 65 -2.65 15.30 14.47
CA ASP A 65 -3.23 14.56 13.35
C ASP A 65 -2.11 13.75 12.72
N ALA A 66 -2.18 12.43 12.86
CA ALA A 66 -1.25 11.55 12.18
C ALA A 66 -1.44 11.75 10.68
N LEU A 67 -0.34 11.91 9.95
CA LEU A 67 -0.38 12.12 8.50
C LEU A 67 -1.20 11.00 7.84
N THR A 68 -2.04 11.41 6.90
CA THR A 68 -2.81 10.50 6.05
C THR A 68 -1.89 9.72 5.12
N GLY A 69 -2.40 8.63 4.53
CA GLY A 69 -1.63 7.88 3.52
C GLY A 69 -1.25 8.72 2.31
N GLU A 70 -2.15 9.62 1.87
CA GLU A 70 -1.88 10.55 0.77
C GLU A 70 -0.77 11.57 1.12
N GLU A 71 -0.78 12.15 2.32
CA GLU A 71 0.30 13.03 2.78
C GLU A 71 1.64 12.28 2.90
N HIS A 72 1.61 11.04 3.41
CA HIS A 72 2.81 10.20 3.44
C HIS A 72 3.33 9.89 2.04
N LEU A 73 2.45 9.61 1.08
CA LEU A 73 2.84 9.40 -0.31
C LEU A 73 3.46 10.68 -0.90
N GLN A 74 2.83 11.84 -0.69
CA GLN A 74 3.37 13.12 -1.17
C GLN A 74 4.78 13.37 -0.60
N ASN A 75 4.96 13.21 0.71
CA ASN A 75 6.27 13.36 1.35
C ASN A 75 7.29 12.36 0.81
N PHE A 76 6.91 11.09 0.67
CA PHE A 76 7.78 10.06 0.08
C PHE A 76 8.22 10.41 -1.34
N LEU A 77 7.29 10.90 -2.14
CA LEU A 77 7.54 11.27 -3.52
C LEU A 77 8.40 12.53 -3.65
N ASP A 78 8.38 13.44 -2.68
CA ASP A 78 9.12 14.70 -2.72
C ASP A 78 10.49 14.62 -2.04
N GLU A 79 10.61 13.87 -0.94
CA GLU A 79 11.82 13.85 -0.10
C GLU A 79 12.76 12.67 -0.39
N VAL A 80 12.24 11.56 -0.93
CA VAL A 80 13.08 10.40 -1.26
C VAL A 80 13.64 10.60 -2.67
N GLN A 81 14.94 10.44 -2.85
CA GLN A 81 15.62 10.48 -4.15
C GLN A 81 16.14 9.11 -4.53
N THR A 82 16.60 8.34 -3.53
CA THR A 82 16.97 6.94 -3.68
C THR A 82 16.30 6.08 -2.62
N LEU A 83 15.99 4.83 -2.96
CA LEU A 83 15.49 3.82 -2.03
C LEU A 83 16.10 2.47 -2.36
N GLN A 84 16.55 1.76 -1.33
CA GLN A 84 16.91 0.35 -1.36
C GLN A 84 16.02 -0.39 -0.36
N ALA A 85 15.46 -1.54 -0.74
CA ALA A 85 14.70 -2.38 0.15
C ALA A 85 14.78 -3.85 -0.29
N GLU A 86 14.59 -4.75 0.67
CA GLU A 86 14.24 -6.15 0.41
C GLU A 86 12.72 -6.29 0.34
N PHE A 87 12.23 -7.24 -0.46
CA PHE A 87 10.81 -7.52 -0.57
C PHE A 87 10.46 -9.00 -0.44
N TYR A 88 9.25 -9.24 0.08
CA TYR A 88 8.54 -10.51 0.05
C TYR A 88 7.19 -10.28 -0.65
N GLN A 89 6.95 -11.03 -1.73
CA GLN A 89 5.76 -10.91 -2.56
C GLN A 89 4.90 -12.16 -2.45
N GLU A 90 3.58 -11.96 -2.36
CA GLU A 90 2.57 -13.01 -2.50
C GLU A 90 1.66 -12.69 -3.68
N LEU A 91 1.48 -13.66 -4.58
CA LEU A 91 0.43 -13.65 -5.58
C LEU A 91 -0.73 -14.52 -5.08
N ARG A 92 -1.92 -13.93 -5.00
CA ARG A 92 -3.14 -14.60 -4.57
C ARG A 92 -4.19 -14.52 -5.67
N GLY A 93 -4.89 -15.63 -5.89
CA GLY A 93 -6.00 -15.69 -6.83
C GLY A 93 -7.20 -14.86 -6.37
N ALA A 94 -8.21 -14.73 -7.24
CA ALA A 94 -9.46 -14.01 -6.94
C ALA A 94 -10.26 -14.61 -5.76
N ASP A 95 -9.97 -15.85 -5.38
CA ASP A 95 -10.51 -16.55 -4.21
C ASP A 95 -9.60 -16.46 -2.97
N GLU A 96 -8.62 -15.56 -2.99
CA GLU A 96 -7.58 -15.33 -1.98
C GLU A 96 -6.61 -16.51 -1.74
N GLN A 97 -6.68 -17.58 -2.54
CA GLN A 97 -5.73 -18.68 -2.47
C GLN A 97 -4.33 -18.20 -2.87
N LEU A 98 -3.35 -18.55 -2.04
CA LEU A 98 -1.94 -18.29 -2.35
C LEU A 98 -1.51 -19.14 -3.54
N MET A 99 -1.10 -18.47 -4.62
CA MET A 99 -0.65 -19.09 -5.86
C MET A 99 0.88 -19.14 -5.94
N GLU A 100 1.54 -18.04 -5.59
CA GLU A 100 2.99 -17.90 -5.70
C GLU A 100 3.55 -17.02 -4.59
N ILE A 101 4.80 -17.28 -4.23
CA ILE A 101 5.61 -16.41 -3.37
C ILE A 101 6.86 -16.08 -4.15
N ALA A 102 7.31 -14.82 -4.10
CA ALA A 102 8.60 -14.41 -4.63
C ALA A 102 9.36 -13.53 -3.65
N THR A 103 10.68 -13.57 -3.70
CA THR A 103 11.54 -12.71 -2.86
C THR A 103 12.59 -12.01 -3.73
N GLY A 104 13.07 -10.87 -3.24
CA GLY A 104 13.99 -10.08 -4.04
C GLY A 104 14.33 -8.76 -3.40
N SER A 105 14.92 -7.88 -4.19
CA SER A 105 15.33 -6.53 -3.78
C SER A 105 14.78 -5.48 -4.75
N LEU A 106 14.50 -4.30 -4.22
CA LEU A 106 14.18 -3.09 -4.99
C LEU A 106 15.28 -2.04 -4.74
N SER A 107 15.87 -1.55 -5.83
CA SER A 107 16.65 -0.30 -5.83
C SER A 107 15.93 0.70 -6.72
N LEU A 108 15.84 1.95 -6.29
CA LEU A 108 15.10 3.00 -6.99
C LEU A 108 15.88 4.28 -6.90
N GLN A 109 16.04 4.97 -8.03
CA GLN A 109 16.63 6.30 -8.11
C GLN A 109 15.75 7.20 -8.97
N ARG A 110 15.41 8.37 -8.45
CA ARG A 110 14.62 9.34 -9.20
C ARG A 110 15.52 10.16 -10.13
N PRO A 111 15.00 10.57 -11.31
CA PRO A 111 13.73 10.13 -11.90
C PRO A 111 13.89 8.82 -12.72
N ASN A 112 12.82 8.03 -12.78
CA ASN A 112 12.61 6.95 -13.76
C ASN A 112 13.66 5.83 -13.80
N GLN A 113 14.46 5.67 -12.75
CA GLN A 113 15.41 4.56 -12.62
C GLN A 113 14.98 3.64 -11.49
N PHE A 114 14.96 2.35 -11.78
CA PHE A 114 14.76 1.34 -10.75
C PHE A 114 15.34 0.01 -11.21
N LEU A 115 15.60 -0.87 -10.25
CA LEU A 115 16.02 -2.24 -10.44
C LEU A 115 15.23 -3.09 -9.45
N TRP A 116 14.31 -3.87 -9.99
CA TRP A 116 13.58 -4.89 -9.28
C TRP A 116 14.23 -6.24 -9.60
N ARG A 117 14.82 -6.88 -8.60
CA ARG A 117 15.53 -8.16 -8.75
C ARG A 117 14.79 -9.25 -8.00
N TYR A 118 14.18 -10.17 -8.74
CA TYR A 118 13.66 -11.42 -8.19
C TYR A 118 14.81 -12.42 -7.99
N ARG A 119 14.86 -13.05 -6.81
CA ARG A 119 15.85 -14.06 -6.43
C ARG A 119 15.25 -15.45 -6.35
N GLU A 120 14.06 -15.55 -5.77
CA GLU A 120 13.33 -16.81 -5.65
C GLU A 120 11.87 -16.61 -6.11
N PRO A 121 11.24 -17.63 -6.73
CA PRO A 121 11.80 -18.93 -7.11
C PRO A 121 12.58 -18.90 -8.43
N ILE A 122 12.35 -17.89 -9.27
CA ILE A 122 12.97 -17.71 -10.59
C ILE A 122 13.73 -16.40 -10.58
N GLU A 123 14.97 -16.41 -11.05
CA GLU A 123 15.79 -15.21 -11.15
C GLU A 123 15.34 -14.35 -12.36
N GLN A 124 14.89 -13.14 -12.06
CA GLN A 124 14.45 -12.17 -13.07
C GLN A 124 14.84 -10.76 -12.66
N LEU A 125 15.23 -9.94 -13.64
CA LEU A 125 15.49 -8.52 -13.47
C LEU A 125 14.44 -7.71 -14.22
N VAL A 126 13.85 -6.73 -13.55
CA VAL A 126 13.05 -5.67 -14.17
C VAL A 126 13.78 -4.36 -13.87
N LEU A 127 14.42 -3.78 -14.88
CA LEU A 127 15.29 -2.62 -14.74
C LEU A 127 14.81 -1.49 -15.64
N ALA A 128 14.64 -0.30 -15.07
CA ALA A 128 14.50 0.93 -15.82
C ALA A 128 15.80 1.74 -15.75
N ASP A 129 16.39 2.04 -16.91
CA ASP A 129 17.65 2.79 -17.03
C ASP A 129 17.45 4.31 -17.13
N GLY A 130 16.20 4.77 -17.12
CA GLY A 130 15.79 6.16 -17.33
C GLY A 130 15.22 6.43 -18.72
N GLU A 131 15.47 5.57 -19.70
CA GLU A 131 14.95 5.68 -21.07
C GLU A 131 14.18 4.41 -21.52
N ASN A 132 14.61 3.25 -21.05
CA ASN A 132 14.10 1.93 -21.40
C ASN A 132 13.76 1.11 -20.16
N LEU A 133 12.75 0.25 -20.30
CA LEU A 133 12.46 -0.85 -19.40
C LEU A 133 13.02 -2.14 -19.99
N TRP A 134 13.87 -2.81 -19.22
CA TRP A 134 14.44 -4.11 -19.50
C TRP A 134 13.80 -5.15 -18.58
N ILE A 135 13.35 -6.26 -19.16
CA ILE A 135 12.93 -7.45 -18.41
C ILE A 135 13.83 -8.58 -18.85
N TYR A 136 14.69 -9.06 -17.95
CA TYR A 136 15.65 -10.13 -18.21
C TYR A 136 15.30 -11.36 -17.39
N ASP A 137 15.00 -12.45 -18.09
CA ASP A 137 14.83 -13.78 -17.51
C ASP A 137 16.17 -14.54 -17.63
N VAL A 138 16.75 -14.87 -16.48
CA VAL A 138 18.09 -15.47 -16.40
C VAL A 138 18.08 -16.90 -16.94
N GLU A 139 17.06 -17.68 -16.60
CA GLU A 139 16.99 -19.10 -16.97
C GLU A 139 16.74 -19.28 -18.47
N LEU A 140 15.89 -18.41 -19.04
CA LEU A 140 15.62 -18.41 -20.49
C LEU A 140 16.73 -17.74 -21.30
N ALA A 141 17.69 -17.07 -20.64
CA ALA A 141 18.68 -16.22 -21.28
C ALA A 141 18.03 -15.26 -22.29
N GLN A 142 16.95 -14.58 -21.87
CA GLN A 142 16.17 -13.71 -22.75
C GLN A 142 15.89 -12.37 -22.08
N ALA A 143 16.18 -11.28 -22.78
CA ALA A 143 15.86 -9.93 -22.37
C ALA A 143 14.83 -9.30 -23.32
N THR A 144 13.83 -8.64 -22.76
CA THR A 144 12.89 -7.79 -23.51
C THR A 144 13.16 -6.33 -23.18
N VAL A 145 13.17 -5.48 -24.19
CA VAL A 145 13.39 -4.03 -24.04
C VAL A 145 12.28 -3.21 -24.66
N THR A 146 11.75 -2.27 -23.89
CA THR A 146 10.68 -1.35 -24.32
C THR A 146 11.00 0.07 -23.87
N PRO A 147 10.89 1.10 -24.74
CA PRO A 147 11.08 2.49 -24.33
C PRO A 147 10.06 2.92 -23.26
N LEU A 148 10.50 3.58 -22.18
CA LEU A 148 9.63 4.02 -21.09
C LEU A 148 8.49 4.93 -21.57
N SER A 149 8.74 5.74 -22.61
CA SER A 149 7.73 6.60 -23.21
C SER A 149 6.52 5.85 -23.82
N ALA A 150 6.64 4.53 -24.05
CA ALA A 150 5.55 3.71 -24.55
C ALA A 150 4.73 3.02 -23.44
N ILE A 151 5.19 3.09 -22.17
CA ILE A 151 4.71 2.27 -21.05
C ILE A 151 4.56 3.09 -19.76
N ILE A 152 4.30 4.40 -19.89
CA ILE A 152 4.30 5.40 -18.79
C ILE A 152 3.45 4.98 -17.57
N GLU A 153 2.56 3.99 -17.71
CA GLU A 153 1.63 3.54 -16.66
C GLU A 153 1.86 2.11 -16.15
N ALA A 154 2.90 1.41 -16.60
CA ALA A 154 2.89 -0.06 -16.61
C ALA A 154 3.38 -0.78 -15.34
N THR A 155 4.01 -0.12 -14.35
CA THR A 155 4.51 -0.84 -13.17
C THR A 155 4.37 -0.05 -11.85
N PRO A 156 4.15 -0.73 -10.70
CA PRO A 156 4.21 -0.09 -9.39
C PRO A 156 5.56 0.58 -9.11
N ALA A 157 6.65 0.03 -9.64
CA ALA A 157 7.98 0.64 -9.51
C ALA A 157 8.07 2.00 -10.23
N MET A 158 7.40 2.16 -11.37
CA MET A 158 7.28 3.46 -12.05
C MET A 158 6.50 4.47 -11.21
N LEU A 159 5.40 4.06 -10.57
CA LEU A 159 4.67 4.95 -9.66
C LEU A 159 5.56 5.46 -8.52
N LEU A 160 6.44 4.60 -7.99
CA LEU A 160 7.37 4.98 -6.94
C LEU A 160 8.56 5.80 -7.46
N SER A 161 9.13 5.47 -8.62
CA SER A 161 10.37 6.08 -9.15
C SER A 161 10.13 7.26 -10.09
N GLY A 162 8.90 7.43 -10.54
CA GLY A 162 8.50 8.33 -11.60
C GLY A 162 8.54 9.80 -11.24
N ASP A 163 8.58 10.62 -12.27
CA ASP A 163 8.41 12.06 -12.18
C ASP A 163 6.93 12.48 -12.12
N GLN A 164 6.67 13.79 -12.09
CA GLN A 164 5.32 14.35 -12.02
C GLN A 164 4.35 13.81 -13.09
N PRO A 165 4.74 13.69 -14.38
CA PRO A 165 3.92 13.03 -15.40
C PRO A 165 3.41 11.64 -15.02
N VAL A 166 4.22 10.81 -14.35
CA VAL A 166 3.77 9.49 -13.89
C VAL A 166 2.72 9.65 -12.79
N ARG A 167 2.88 10.61 -11.87
CA ARG A 167 1.91 10.91 -10.80
C ARG A 167 0.56 11.37 -11.36
N ASP A 168 0.58 12.19 -12.41
CA ASP A 168 -0.62 12.67 -13.10
C ASP A 168 -1.44 11.53 -13.74
N GLY A 169 -0.81 10.37 -13.98
CA GLY A 169 -1.45 9.14 -14.46
C GLY A 169 -2.37 8.47 -13.44
N PHE A 170 -2.38 8.90 -12.18
CA PHE A 170 -3.15 8.28 -11.11
C PHE A 170 -4.12 9.26 -10.45
N GLU A 171 -5.17 8.70 -9.85
CA GLU A 171 -6.08 9.42 -8.98
C GLU A 171 -6.19 8.76 -7.61
N THR A 172 -6.16 9.59 -6.57
CA THR A 172 -6.46 9.16 -5.20
C THR A 172 -7.95 8.90 -5.07
N LEU A 173 -8.29 7.67 -4.72
CA LEU A 173 -9.66 7.25 -4.44
C LEU A 173 -9.99 7.40 -2.95
N GLU A 174 -9.07 6.98 -2.08
CA GLU A 174 -9.28 6.97 -0.63
C GLU A 174 -7.93 7.01 0.11
N SER A 175 -7.94 7.54 1.33
CA SER A 175 -6.87 7.37 2.32
C SER A 175 -7.46 6.95 3.66
N PHE A 176 -6.85 5.96 4.31
CA PHE A 176 -7.33 5.40 5.57
C PHE A 176 -6.20 4.79 6.39
N THR A 177 -6.46 4.45 7.65
CA THR A 177 -5.50 3.77 8.52
C THR A 177 -6.04 2.41 8.94
N GLU A 178 -5.28 1.35 8.69
CA GLU A 178 -5.66 -0.03 9.03
C GLU A 178 -4.40 -0.87 9.32
N ASP A 179 -4.47 -1.79 10.28
CA ASP A 179 -3.36 -2.69 10.67
C ASP A 179 -2.03 -1.97 10.99
N GLY A 180 -2.14 -0.75 11.52
CA GLY A 180 -0.99 0.09 11.86
C GLY A 180 -0.25 0.65 10.64
N LEU A 181 -0.91 0.72 9.48
CA LEU A 181 -0.43 1.35 8.26
C LEU A 181 -1.35 2.51 7.88
N SER A 182 -0.76 3.60 7.41
CA SER A 182 -1.46 4.66 6.70
C SER A 182 -1.48 4.32 5.21
N TRP A 183 -2.67 4.07 4.68
CA TRP A 183 -2.92 3.62 3.32
C TRP A 183 -3.39 4.75 2.42
N VAL A 184 -2.93 4.72 1.18
CA VAL A 184 -3.50 5.49 0.06
C VAL A 184 -3.89 4.53 -1.05
N HIS A 185 -5.12 4.68 -1.56
CA HIS A 185 -5.68 3.89 -2.65
C HIS A 185 -5.71 4.72 -3.92
N LEU A 186 -5.04 4.22 -4.96
CA LEU A 186 -4.85 4.87 -6.23
C LEU A 186 -5.46 4.02 -7.36
N ALA A 187 -6.01 4.68 -8.36
CA ALA A 187 -6.40 4.07 -9.62
C ALA A 187 -5.73 4.78 -10.81
N PRO A 188 -5.37 4.05 -11.88
CA PRO A 188 -4.89 4.67 -13.11
C PRO A 188 -6.03 5.44 -13.78
N ARG A 189 -5.73 6.63 -14.31
CA ARG A 189 -6.70 7.49 -15.00
C ARG A 189 -7.03 7.00 -16.41
N LEU A 190 -6.06 6.40 -17.11
CA LEU A 190 -6.27 5.87 -18.45
C LEU A 190 -6.64 4.39 -18.41
N SER A 191 -7.53 4.01 -19.33
CA SER A 191 -7.87 2.61 -19.54
C SER A 191 -6.73 1.89 -20.28
N GLY A 192 -6.30 0.72 -19.80
CA GLY A 192 -5.27 -0.11 -20.45
C GLY A 192 -4.13 -0.56 -19.54
N SER A 193 -4.14 -0.18 -18.26
CA SER A 193 -3.21 -0.70 -17.27
C SER A 193 -3.44 -2.19 -16.99
N ASP A 194 -2.34 -2.92 -16.73
CA ASP A 194 -2.36 -4.31 -16.29
C ASP A 194 -2.95 -4.49 -14.87
N PHE A 195 -3.15 -3.38 -14.14
CA PHE A 195 -3.80 -3.36 -12.84
C PHE A 195 -4.97 -2.38 -12.77
N ARG A 196 -5.95 -2.70 -11.93
CA ARG A 196 -7.15 -1.87 -11.69
C ARG A 196 -6.93 -0.85 -10.58
N SER A 197 -6.13 -1.18 -9.57
CA SER A 197 -5.81 -0.27 -8.48
C SER A 197 -4.55 -0.68 -7.73
N ILE A 198 -3.97 0.30 -7.04
CA ILE A 198 -2.80 0.14 -6.16
C ILE A 198 -3.15 0.70 -4.79
N LEU A 199 -2.82 -0.03 -3.73
CA LEU A 199 -2.75 0.49 -2.37
C LEU A 199 -1.30 0.59 -1.94
N ILE A 200 -0.92 1.73 -1.36
CA ILE A 200 0.41 1.98 -0.81
C ILE A 200 0.28 2.21 0.68
N GLY A 201 0.95 1.38 1.47
CA GLY A 201 0.92 1.40 2.92
C GLY A 201 2.22 1.93 3.50
N PHE A 202 2.10 2.95 4.34
CA PHE A 202 3.21 3.57 5.07
C PHE A 202 3.15 3.22 6.55
N ARG A 203 4.31 2.94 7.14
CA ARG A 203 4.48 2.74 8.59
C ARG A 203 5.44 3.80 9.10
N ASN A 204 4.97 4.67 9.99
CA ASN A 204 5.79 5.76 10.56
C ASN A 204 6.46 6.64 9.48
N GLY A 205 5.83 6.82 8.32
CA GLY A 205 6.37 7.57 7.18
C GLY A 205 7.28 6.78 6.23
N GLU A 206 7.59 5.52 6.53
CA GLU A 206 8.38 4.65 5.65
C GLU A 206 7.48 3.77 4.80
N LEU A 207 7.88 3.52 3.55
CA LEU A 207 7.19 2.59 2.65
C LEU A 207 7.23 1.18 3.24
N ALA A 208 6.08 0.58 3.52
CA ALA A 208 6.00 -0.72 4.17
C ALA A 208 5.36 -1.79 3.28
N ARG A 209 4.35 -1.43 2.47
CA ARG A 209 3.60 -2.41 1.68
C ARG A 209 3.02 -1.81 0.41
N LEU A 210 2.96 -2.63 -0.64
CA LEU A 210 2.11 -2.42 -1.81
C LEU A 210 1.08 -3.54 -1.93
N GLU A 211 -0.12 -3.22 -2.37
CA GLU A 211 -1.10 -4.18 -2.83
C GLU A 211 -1.62 -3.75 -4.20
N LEU A 212 -1.55 -4.65 -5.19
CA LEU A 212 -2.08 -4.43 -6.53
C LEU A 212 -3.20 -5.42 -6.79
N ILE A 213 -4.24 -4.94 -7.46
CA ILE A 213 -5.28 -5.79 -7.99
C ILE A 213 -5.20 -5.77 -9.51
N ASP A 214 -4.94 -6.92 -10.13
CA ASP A 214 -4.77 -7.04 -11.58
C ASP A 214 -6.12 -7.08 -12.34
N GLY A 215 -6.05 -7.21 -13.66
CA GLY A 215 -7.24 -7.36 -14.53
C GLY A 215 -8.02 -8.67 -14.35
N LEU A 216 -7.46 -9.67 -13.65
CA LEU A 216 -8.05 -10.98 -13.37
C LEU A 216 -8.55 -11.12 -11.92
N ASP A 217 -8.66 -10.01 -11.19
CA ASP A 217 -9.02 -9.97 -9.76
C ASP A 217 -7.98 -10.67 -8.85
N GLN A 218 -6.74 -10.89 -9.32
CA GLN A 218 -5.65 -11.39 -8.48
C GLN A 218 -5.08 -10.28 -7.61
N LEU A 219 -4.67 -10.64 -6.39
CA LEU A 219 -4.01 -9.75 -5.44
C LEU A 219 -2.51 -10.04 -5.44
N ILE A 220 -1.71 -9.04 -5.80
CA ILE A 220 -0.26 -9.03 -5.61
C ILE A 220 0.02 -8.19 -4.37
N ARG A 221 0.47 -8.82 -3.29
CA ARG A 221 0.92 -8.12 -2.07
C ARG A 221 2.44 -8.15 -2.01
N ILE A 222 3.05 -7.00 -1.76
CA ILE A 222 4.51 -6.84 -1.65
C ILE A 222 4.80 -6.17 -0.32
N ASP A 223 5.48 -6.88 0.56
CA ASP A 223 5.94 -6.41 1.86
C ASP A 223 7.42 -6.02 1.76
N PHE A 224 7.76 -4.80 2.20
CA PHE A 224 9.13 -4.30 2.21
C PHE A 224 9.77 -4.42 3.59
N SER A 225 11.07 -4.66 3.59
CA SER A 225 11.94 -4.68 4.77
C SER A 225 13.31 -4.11 4.43
N GLU A 226 14.08 -3.75 5.45
CA GLU A 226 15.44 -3.20 5.26
C GLU A 226 15.44 -1.97 4.33
N VAL A 227 14.50 -1.05 4.57
CA VAL A 227 14.30 0.14 3.75
C VAL A 227 15.34 1.19 4.12
N ASP A 228 16.25 1.47 3.20
CA ASP A 228 17.23 2.54 3.28
C ASP A 228 16.93 3.58 2.20
N ILE A 229 16.84 4.86 2.60
CA ILE A 229 16.56 5.97 1.68
C ILE A 229 17.73 6.93 1.58
N ASN A 230 17.81 7.64 0.45
CA ASN A 230 18.75 8.73 0.21
C ASN A 230 20.23 8.30 0.39
N GLN A 231 20.52 7.04 0.07
CA GLN A 231 21.88 6.51 -0.05
C GLN A 231 22.42 6.70 -1.47
N ASP A 232 23.75 6.82 -1.59
CA ASP A 232 24.41 6.89 -2.89
C ASP A 232 24.43 5.51 -3.55
N PHE A 233 24.14 5.47 -4.85
CA PHE A 233 24.31 4.28 -5.67
C PHE A 233 25.53 4.39 -6.58
N ALA A 234 26.07 3.23 -6.95
CA ALA A 234 27.06 3.16 -8.02
C ALA A 234 26.43 3.61 -9.34
N ALA A 235 27.19 4.34 -10.16
CA ALA A 235 26.69 4.97 -11.39
C ALA A 235 26.17 3.95 -12.43
N ASP A 236 26.62 2.70 -12.34
CA ASP A 236 26.29 1.60 -13.24
C ASP A 236 25.16 0.69 -12.72
N LEU A 237 24.62 0.95 -11.52
CA LEU A 237 23.59 0.08 -10.92
C LEU A 237 22.34 -0.08 -11.79
N PHE A 238 21.95 0.98 -12.50
CA PHE A 238 20.77 1.01 -13.38
C PHE A 238 21.14 0.87 -14.87
N SER A 239 22.34 0.40 -15.19
CA SER A 239 22.73 0.05 -16.55
C SER A 239 22.54 -1.44 -16.78
N PHE A 240 22.04 -1.82 -17.95
CA PHE A 240 21.93 -3.21 -18.35
C PHE A 240 22.68 -3.45 -19.65
N ASP A 241 23.71 -4.30 -19.57
CA ASP A 241 24.41 -4.86 -20.73
C ASP A 241 24.06 -6.36 -20.79
N PRO A 242 23.27 -6.81 -21.77
CA PRO A 242 22.89 -8.20 -21.89
C PRO A 242 24.12 -9.12 -21.98
N PRO A 243 24.23 -10.15 -21.13
CA PRO A 243 25.33 -11.11 -21.22
C PRO A 243 25.42 -11.81 -22.58
N ASP A 244 26.61 -12.29 -22.93
CA ASP A 244 26.84 -13.08 -24.14
C ASP A 244 25.86 -14.25 -24.24
N GLY A 245 25.18 -14.36 -25.38
CA GLY A 245 24.23 -15.44 -25.66
C GLY A 245 22.79 -15.15 -25.22
N VAL A 246 22.50 -13.99 -24.63
CA VAL A 246 21.13 -13.56 -24.34
C VAL A 246 20.40 -13.12 -25.61
N ASP A 247 19.19 -13.65 -25.82
CA ASP A 247 18.31 -13.18 -26.89
C ASP A 247 17.62 -11.89 -26.48
N VAL A 248 17.74 -10.84 -27.30
CA VAL A 248 17.20 -9.51 -27.00
C VAL A 248 16.03 -9.21 -27.93
N ILE A 249 14.84 -9.09 -27.33
CA ILE A 249 13.59 -8.80 -28.02
C ILE A 249 13.21 -7.34 -27.81
N GLY A 250 13.05 -6.59 -28.91
CA GLY A 250 12.66 -5.18 -28.88
C GLY A 250 13.73 -4.28 -29.47
N LYS A 251 13.57 -2.96 -29.31
CA LYS A 251 14.57 -1.97 -29.70
C LYS A 251 14.68 -0.91 -28.61
N PRO A 252 15.86 -0.74 -27.98
CA PRO A 252 16.07 0.38 -27.08
C PRO A 252 15.98 1.70 -27.86
N ARG A 253 15.71 2.77 -27.13
CA ARG A 253 15.62 4.13 -27.69
C ARG A 253 16.98 4.70 -28.09
#